data_AF-A0A1D6J4N3-F1
#
_entry.id   AF-A0A1D6J4N3-F1
#
_cell.length_a   1.000
_cell.length_b   1.000
_cell.length_c   1.000
_cell.angle_alpha   90.00
_cell.angle_beta   90.00
_cell.angle_gamma   90.00
#
_symmetry.space_group_name_H-M   'P 1'
#
loop_
_entity.id
_entity.type
_entity.pdbx_description
1 polymer ?
#
loop_
_entity_poly.entity_id
_entity_poly.type
_entity_poly.pdbx_seq_one_letter_code
_entity_poly.pdbx_strand_id
1 'polypeptide(L)'
;MNDGHGPPIFKICGQIHHRIGSLLPVNDQPPKFLQLYVYDTAHEVNNRINSLSTADGPTSSIRQDIVQELSKMLDEHNPFAKKFRLARKRLNEHTNEEFIIRIIGAREGDPVQYNMPTTDDLAMLVIGDFSLDTFKRDIIIETRNSELRRISSLHPAYMALQYPLLFPYGERGFQVGVAYSDTRVRGTHSRAHITMQEYYCYQFHYKVGQPNPFLSYGTLSNQAKVDARACIDENRLMYILNNQDKLRIENLQGISDVVSKGCINGDEMGKTIVLSASHIGGRRYMIQNYHDSIAICRVHGPPDFFVTFTCNAKWLEIVDGLQHSGQKSSDAPDIPVRVFHMKLEELLQDIKGGSIFGPCKAGANTFYYVFMMKLFNIANLFQFLISFFPLPHSLPTIAAYCKILRNMSLFMVLPYF
;
A
#
# COMPACT_ATOMS: atom_id res chain seq x y z
N MET A 1 -14.08 12.43 12.75
CA MET A 1 -13.80 12.63 11.32
C MET A 1 -13.56 14.11 11.12
N ASN A 2 -12.73 14.52 10.17
CA ASN A 2 -12.42 15.93 9.94
C ASN A 2 -13.69 16.63 9.41
N ASP A 3 -14.33 17.44 10.23
CA ASP A 3 -15.54 18.23 9.95
C ASP A 3 -15.24 19.71 9.65
N GLY A 4 -13.95 20.07 9.58
CA GLY A 4 -13.46 21.40 9.16
C GLY A 4 -13.08 21.51 7.68
N HIS A 5 -12.46 22.64 7.30
CA HIS A 5 -11.98 22.93 5.93
C HIS A 5 -10.77 22.09 5.45
N GLY A 6 -10.37 21.05 6.21
CA GLY A 6 -9.33 20.13 5.78
C GLY A 6 -9.87 19.06 4.82
N PRO A 7 -9.04 18.47 3.96
CA PRO A 7 -9.47 17.42 3.05
C PRO A 7 -9.94 16.17 3.81
N PRO A 8 -10.79 15.35 3.16
CA PRO A 8 -11.36 14.15 3.75
C PRO A 8 -10.26 13.15 4.11
N ILE A 9 -10.30 12.66 5.34
CA ILE A 9 -9.36 11.66 5.85
C ILE A 9 -10.02 10.29 5.75
N PHE A 10 -9.42 9.39 4.96
CA PHE A 10 -9.76 7.97 5.01
C PHE A 10 -8.90 7.28 6.08
N LYS A 11 -9.54 6.69 7.08
CA LYS A 11 -8.89 5.94 8.15
C LYS A 11 -9.30 4.48 8.03
N ILE A 12 -8.33 3.61 7.81
CA ILE A 12 -8.54 2.17 7.89
C ILE A 12 -8.39 1.78 9.37
N CYS A 13 -9.44 1.18 9.93
CA CYS A 13 -9.42 0.57 11.26
C CYS A 13 -9.59 -0.94 11.09
N GLY A 14 -8.63 -1.72 11.57
CA GLY A 14 -8.64 -3.19 11.43
C GLY A 14 -7.91 -3.68 10.18
N GLN A 15 -8.43 -4.73 9.55
CA GLN A 15 -7.83 -5.37 8.38
C GLN A 15 -8.64 -5.05 7.12
N ILE A 16 -7.95 -4.83 5.99
CA ILE A 16 -8.60 -4.78 4.68
C ILE A 16 -8.81 -6.21 4.20
N HIS A 17 -10.00 -6.50 3.68
CA HIS A 17 -10.32 -7.82 3.15
C HIS A 17 -10.83 -7.70 1.72
N HIS A 18 -10.19 -8.42 0.80
CA HIS A 18 -10.82 -8.70 -0.48
C HIS A 18 -11.72 -9.92 -0.29
N ARG A 19 -12.98 -9.74 -0.66
CA ARG A 19 -14.01 -10.77 -0.54
C ARG A 19 -14.57 -11.09 -1.91
N ILE A 20 -14.83 -12.37 -2.14
CA ILE A 20 -15.40 -12.87 -3.38
C ILE A 20 -16.70 -13.61 -3.06
N GLY A 21 -17.74 -13.35 -3.85
CA GLY A 21 -19.05 -13.98 -3.73
C GLY A 21 -19.26 -15.05 -4.80
N SER A 22 -20.50 -15.51 -4.93
CA SER A 22 -20.92 -16.49 -5.94
C SER A 22 -20.97 -15.93 -7.36
N LEU A 23 -20.97 -16.85 -8.34
CA LEU A 23 -21.09 -16.54 -9.79
C LEU A 23 -22.40 -15.85 -10.15
N LEU A 24 -23.48 -16.24 -9.49
CA LEU A 24 -24.80 -15.65 -9.69
C LEU A 24 -25.16 -14.71 -8.53
N PRO A 25 -25.89 -13.62 -8.81
CA PRO A 25 -26.45 -12.77 -7.77
C PRO A 25 -27.46 -13.54 -6.91
N VAL A 26 -27.60 -13.13 -5.66
CA VAL A 26 -28.73 -13.55 -4.82
C VAL A 26 -30.01 -12.93 -5.41
N ASN A 27 -31.12 -13.67 -5.37
CA ASN A 27 -32.39 -13.28 -5.99
C ASN A 27 -32.72 -11.79 -5.77
N ASP A 28 -33.11 -11.12 -6.85
CA ASP A 28 -33.52 -9.70 -6.91
C ASP A 28 -32.44 -8.65 -6.57
N GLN A 29 -31.16 -9.04 -6.47
CA GLN A 29 -30.06 -8.09 -6.33
C GLN A 29 -29.40 -7.77 -7.67
N PRO A 30 -29.01 -6.50 -7.92
CA PRO A 30 -28.27 -6.15 -9.13
C PRO A 30 -26.90 -6.85 -9.14
N PRO A 31 -26.43 -7.33 -10.31
CA PRO A 31 -25.14 -8.01 -10.42
C PRO A 31 -23.99 -7.06 -10.08
N LYS A 32 -23.00 -7.55 -9.32
CA LYS A 32 -21.81 -6.77 -8.95
C LYS A 32 -20.52 -7.58 -9.10
N PHE A 33 -19.40 -6.86 -9.28
CA PHE A 33 -18.06 -7.43 -9.34
C PHE A 33 -17.93 -8.54 -10.40
N LEU A 34 -17.55 -9.76 -10.00
CA LEU A 34 -17.39 -10.89 -10.91
C LEU A 34 -18.69 -11.30 -11.62
N GLN A 35 -19.84 -11.04 -11.02
CA GLN A 35 -21.14 -11.42 -11.58
C GLN A 35 -21.40 -10.70 -12.89
N LEU A 36 -20.78 -9.55 -13.12
CA LEU A 36 -20.87 -8.79 -14.38
C LEU A 36 -20.26 -9.54 -15.59
N TYR A 37 -19.39 -10.54 -15.36
CA TYR A 37 -18.88 -11.39 -16.44
C TYR A 37 -19.83 -12.55 -16.78
N VAL A 38 -20.76 -12.87 -15.89
CA VAL A 38 -21.57 -14.09 -15.94
C VAL A 38 -23.06 -13.80 -16.16
N TYR A 39 -23.64 -12.89 -15.37
CA TYR A 39 -25.07 -12.58 -15.34
C TYR A 39 -25.43 -11.45 -16.30
N ASP A 40 -26.54 -11.61 -17.04
CA ASP A 40 -27.12 -10.63 -17.98
C ASP A 40 -26.07 -9.86 -18.80
N THR A 41 -25.37 -10.60 -19.67
CA THR A 41 -24.32 -10.00 -20.49
C THR A 41 -24.85 -9.23 -21.70
N ALA A 42 -26.16 -9.31 -21.97
CA ALA A 42 -26.79 -8.50 -23.03
C ALA A 42 -26.77 -7.01 -22.66
N HIS A 43 -26.89 -6.70 -21.37
CA HIS A 43 -26.84 -5.33 -20.84
C HIS A 43 -25.58 -5.06 -20.01
N GLU A 44 -24.49 -5.81 -20.25
CA GLU A 44 -23.27 -5.76 -19.43
C GLU A 44 -22.69 -4.35 -19.27
N VAL A 45 -22.61 -3.59 -20.36
CA VAL A 45 -22.05 -2.22 -20.35
C VAL A 45 -22.87 -1.32 -19.44
N ASN A 46 -24.20 -1.38 -19.53
CA ASN A 46 -25.09 -0.62 -18.66
C ASN A 46 -25.02 -1.12 -17.22
N ASN A 47 -24.99 -2.44 -17.00
CA ASN A 47 -24.85 -3.04 -15.67
C ASN A 47 -23.54 -2.62 -14.99
N ARG A 48 -22.42 -2.56 -15.73
CA ARG A 48 -21.12 -2.07 -15.25
C ARG A 48 -21.19 -0.60 -14.84
N ILE A 49 -21.77 0.26 -15.69
CA ILE A 49 -21.91 1.69 -15.41
C ILE A 49 -22.82 1.92 -14.20
N ASN A 50 -23.94 1.21 -14.12
CA ASN A 50 -24.93 1.32 -13.05
C ASN A 50 -24.47 0.66 -11.73
N SER A 51 -23.44 -0.20 -11.77
CA SER A 51 -22.87 -0.81 -10.56
C SER A 51 -22.10 0.18 -9.69
N LEU A 52 -21.75 1.35 -10.25
CA LEU A 52 -21.15 2.45 -9.51
C LEU A 52 -22.24 3.15 -8.68
N SER A 53 -21.97 3.34 -7.39
CA SER A 53 -22.88 4.06 -6.48
C SER A 53 -23.20 5.45 -7.05
N THR A 54 -24.46 5.88 -7.00
CA THR A 54 -24.89 7.22 -7.41
C THR A 54 -24.19 8.35 -6.63
N ALA A 55 -23.61 8.05 -5.47
CA ALA A 55 -22.81 8.98 -4.67
C ALA A 55 -21.32 9.04 -5.08
N ASP A 56 -20.80 8.01 -5.77
CA ASP A 56 -19.39 7.86 -6.17
C ASP A 56 -19.18 7.96 -7.70
N GLY A 57 -20.25 8.30 -8.43
CA GLY A 57 -20.21 8.45 -9.88
C GLY A 57 -19.35 9.64 -10.31
N PRO A 58 -18.63 9.55 -11.45
CA PRO A 58 -17.90 10.70 -11.98
C PRO A 58 -18.85 11.86 -12.29
N THR A 59 -18.38 13.09 -12.10
CA THR A 59 -19.10 14.32 -12.46
C THR A 59 -19.41 14.43 -13.95
N SER A 60 -18.71 13.66 -14.78
CA SER A 60 -18.91 13.53 -16.23
C SER A 60 -19.53 12.17 -16.58
N SER A 61 -20.33 12.11 -17.65
CA SER A 61 -20.85 10.85 -18.17
C SER A 61 -19.73 9.87 -18.54
N ILE A 62 -19.88 8.61 -18.12
CA ILE A 62 -18.97 7.53 -18.50
C ILE A 62 -19.22 7.16 -19.96
N ARG A 63 -18.15 7.16 -20.74
CA ARG A 63 -18.18 6.79 -22.16
C ARG A 63 -18.39 5.29 -22.35
N GLN A 64 -19.56 4.93 -22.89
CA GLN A 64 -19.96 3.54 -23.11
C GLN A 64 -19.05 2.81 -24.11
N ASP A 65 -18.59 3.52 -25.14
CA ASP A 65 -17.63 3.05 -26.15
C ASP A 65 -16.34 2.53 -25.50
N ILE A 66 -15.75 3.28 -24.56
CA ILE A 66 -14.53 2.83 -23.85
C ILE A 66 -14.82 1.59 -23.01
N VAL A 67 -15.94 1.57 -22.27
CA VAL A 67 -16.30 0.43 -21.42
C VAL A 67 -16.45 -0.84 -22.25
N GLN A 68 -17.03 -0.73 -23.44
CA GLN A 68 -17.18 -1.83 -24.37
C GLN A 68 -15.83 -2.31 -24.92
N GLU A 69 -14.95 -1.39 -25.33
CA GLU A 69 -13.60 -1.73 -25.81
C GLU A 69 -12.75 -2.41 -24.73
N LEU A 70 -12.76 -1.88 -23.50
CA LEU A 70 -12.05 -2.48 -22.36
C LEU A 70 -12.60 -3.86 -22.01
N SER A 71 -13.93 -4.05 -22.06
CA SER A 71 -14.55 -5.34 -21.82
C SER A 71 -14.13 -6.37 -22.88
N LYS A 72 -14.09 -5.96 -24.16
CA LYS A 72 -13.61 -6.81 -25.25
C LYS A 72 -12.14 -7.19 -25.09
N MET A 73 -11.29 -6.21 -24.71
CA MET A 73 -9.88 -6.43 -24.45
C MET A 73 -9.66 -7.44 -23.31
N LEU A 74 -10.42 -7.33 -22.21
CA LEU A 74 -10.36 -8.30 -21.12
C LEU A 74 -10.86 -9.69 -21.54
N ASP A 75 -11.93 -9.78 -22.33
CA ASP A 75 -12.42 -11.06 -22.84
C ASP A 75 -11.39 -11.74 -23.77
N GLU A 76 -10.64 -10.96 -24.52
CA GLU A 76 -9.62 -11.45 -25.45
C GLU A 76 -8.32 -11.88 -24.76
N HIS A 77 -7.89 -11.16 -23.72
CA HIS A 77 -6.57 -11.36 -23.12
C HIS A 77 -6.60 -11.94 -21.71
N ASN A 78 -7.59 -11.60 -20.88
CA ASN A 78 -7.60 -11.95 -19.47
C ASN A 78 -8.06 -13.40 -19.25
N PRO A 79 -7.21 -14.29 -18.69
CA PRO A 79 -7.56 -15.69 -18.47
C PRO A 79 -8.73 -15.89 -17.49
N PHE A 80 -8.84 -15.05 -16.46
CA PHE A 80 -9.95 -15.11 -15.51
C PHE A 80 -11.26 -14.72 -16.19
N ALA A 81 -11.27 -13.64 -16.97
CA ALA A 81 -12.44 -13.24 -17.75
C ALA A 81 -12.91 -14.37 -18.67
N LYS A 82 -12.00 -15.00 -19.43
CA LYS A 82 -12.32 -16.17 -20.27
C LYS A 82 -12.97 -17.31 -19.50
N LYS A 83 -12.49 -17.60 -18.29
CA LYS A 83 -13.05 -18.65 -17.42
C LYS A 83 -14.43 -18.29 -16.90
N PHE A 84 -14.67 -17.03 -16.54
CA PHE A 84 -16.01 -16.55 -16.21
C PHE A 84 -16.95 -16.58 -17.42
N ARG A 85 -16.47 -16.28 -18.64
CA ARG A 85 -17.27 -16.43 -19.87
C ARG A 85 -17.61 -17.88 -20.18
N LEU A 86 -16.71 -18.82 -19.87
CA LEU A 86 -16.98 -20.25 -20.01
C LEU A 86 -18.05 -20.70 -19.01
N ALA A 87 -17.93 -20.27 -17.75
CA ALA A 87 -18.95 -20.51 -16.72
C ALA A 87 -20.33 -20.00 -17.14
N ARG A 88 -20.40 -18.78 -17.72
CA ARG A 88 -21.64 -18.24 -18.30
C ARG A 88 -22.24 -19.16 -19.36
N LYS A 89 -21.45 -19.59 -20.35
CA LYS A 89 -21.95 -20.46 -21.42
C LYS A 89 -22.55 -21.74 -20.83
N ARG A 90 -21.86 -22.33 -19.85
CA ARG A 90 -22.33 -23.53 -19.18
C ARG A 90 -23.64 -23.32 -18.41
N LEU A 91 -23.78 -22.19 -17.69
CA LEU A 91 -25.03 -21.85 -16.99
C LEU A 91 -26.20 -21.62 -17.94
N ASN A 92 -25.96 -21.09 -19.14
CA ASN A 92 -26.99 -20.91 -20.15
C ASN A 92 -27.43 -22.23 -20.80
N GLU A 93 -26.50 -23.18 -20.96
CA GLU A 93 -26.78 -24.50 -21.52
C GLU A 93 -27.39 -25.47 -20.48
N HIS A 94 -27.00 -25.32 -19.21
CA HIS A 94 -27.35 -26.24 -18.12
C HIS A 94 -27.79 -25.46 -16.87
N THR A 95 -29.06 -25.02 -16.85
CA THR A 95 -29.60 -24.07 -15.85
C THR A 95 -29.56 -24.55 -14.40
N ASN A 96 -29.43 -25.86 -14.17
CA ASN A 96 -29.46 -26.49 -12.85
C ASN A 96 -28.15 -27.20 -12.45
N GLU A 97 -27.06 -27.00 -13.20
CA GLU A 97 -25.76 -27.57 -12.80
C GLU A 97 -25.06 -26.70 -11.76
N GLU A 98 -24.71 -27.32 -10.64
CA GLU A 98 -23.78 -26.73 -9.67
C GLU A 98 -22.34 -27.08 -10.05
N PHE A 99 -21.49 -26.05 -10.08
CA PHE A 99 -20.08 -26.20 -10.34
C PHE A 99 -19.30 -25.14 -9.57
N ILE A 100 -17.98 -25.32 -9.51
CA ILE A 100 -17.07 -24.37 -8.89
C ILE A 100 -16.04 -23.89 -9.91
N ILE A 101 -15.64 -22.64 -9.77
CA ILE A 101 -14.40 -22.13 -10.36
C ILE A 101 -13.34 -22.14 -9.28
N ARG A 102 -12.31 -22.94 -9.50
CA ARG A 102 -11.13 -23.05 -8.65
C ARG A 102 -10.01 -22.24 -9.27
N ILE A 103 -9.66 -21.12 -8.66
CA ILE A 103 -8.47 -20.36 -9.03
C ILE A 103 -7.30 -20.93 -8.25
N ILE A 104 -6.28 -21.40 -8.99
CA ILE A 104 -5.17 -22.15 -8.44
C ILE A 104 -4.23 -21.20 -7.68
N GLY A 105 -4.03 -21.48 -6.40
CA GLY A 105 -3.03 -20.85 -5.57
C GLY A 105 -1.65 -21.43 -5.83
N ALA A 106 -0.62 -20.63 -5.62
CA ALA A 106 0.73 -21.13 -5.73
C ALA A 106 1.14 -21.97 -4.52
N ARG A 107 1.88 -23.05 -4.80
CA ARG A 107 2.52 -23.89 -3.81
C ARG A 107 3.89 -23.33 -3.45
N GLU A 108 4.37 -23.72 -2.28
CA GLU A 108 5.70 -23.33 -1.83
C GLU A 108 6.75 -24.02 -2.69
N GLY A 109 7.64 -23.23 -3.31
CA GLY A 109 8.63 -23.72 -4.26
C GLY A 109 8.17 -23.76 -5.72
N ASP A 110 6.93 -23.36 -6.03
CA ASP A 110 6.51 -23.18 -7.43
C ASP A 110 7.44 -22.15 -8.12
N PRO A 111 7.94 -22.45 -9.33
CA PRO A 111 8.81 -21.52 -10.05
C PRO A 111 8.07 -20.21 -10.33
N VAL A 112 8.83 -19.11 -10.35
CA VAL A 112 8.31 -17.84 -10.87
C VAL A 112 7.94 -18.06 -12.33
N GLN A 113 6.66 -17.94 -12.66
CA GLN A 113 6.19 -18.10 -14.02
C GLN A 113 6.50 -16.82 -14.80
N TYR A 114 7.56 -16.85 -15.61
CA TYR A 114 7.92 -15.75 -16.51
C TYR A 114 7.10 -15.75 -17.81
N ASN A 115 6.47 -16.88 -18.12
CA ASN A 115 5.64 -17.04 -19.31
C ASN A 115 4.21 -16.55 -19.04
N MET A 116 3.53 -16.08 -20.10
CA MET A 116 2.09 -15.79 -20.00
C MET A 116 1.35 -17.06 -19.55
N PRO A 117 0.56 -16.98 -18.48
CA PRO A 117 -0.13 -18.14 -17.95
C PRO A 117 -1.23 -18.60 -18.92
N THR A 118 -1.39 -19.92 -19.07
CA THR A 118 -2.54 -20.46 -19.81
C THR A 118 -3.79 -20.43 -18.94
N THR A 119 -4.96 -20.46 -19.57
CA THR A 119 -6.24 -20.41 -18.84
C THR A 119 -6.40 -21.56 -17.85
N ASP A 120 -5.88 -22.74 -18.16
CA ASP A 120 -6.00 -23.94 -17.31
C ASP A 120 -5.00 -23.92 -16.14
N ASP A 121 -3.87 -23.21 -16.26
CA ASP A 121 -2.88 -23.05 -15.19
C ASP A 121 -3.35 -22.11 -14.06
N LEU A 122 -4.30 -21.22 -14.36
CA LEU A 122 -4.78 -20.21 -13.40
C LEU A 122 -6.13 -20.54 -12.79
N ALA A 123 -7.04 -21.11 -13.57
CA ALA A 123 -8.37 -21.43 -13.09
C ALA A 123 -8.98 -22.65 -13.78
N MET A 124 -9.61 -23.50 -12.99
CA MET A 124 -10.32 -24.69 -13.45
C MET A 124 -11.80 -24.61 -13.12
N LEU A 125 -12.64 -25.07 -14.05
CA LEU A 125 -14.06 -25.29 -13.82
C LEU A 125 -14.24 -26.75 -13.43
N VAL A 126 -14.85 -27.02 -12.27
CA VAL A 126 -14.98 -28.37 -11.70
C VAL A 126 -16.45 -28.66 -11.38
N ILE A 127 -16.95 -29.84 -11.76
CA ILE A 127 -18.36 -30.27 -11.65
C ILE A 127 -18.49 -31.43 -10.65
N GLY A 128 -19.43 -31.38 -9.70
CA GLY A 128 -19.72 -32.46 -8.73
C GLY A 128 -19.57 -32.09 -7.26
N ASP A 129 -19.60 -33.09 -6.36
CA ASP A 129 -19.42 -32.93 -4.92
C ASP A 129 -17.93 -32.81 -4.56
N PHE A 130 -17.55 -31.72 -3.88
CA PHE A 130 -16.16 -31.42 -3.51
C PHE A 130 -15.98 -31.27 -2.01
N SER A 131 -14.90 -31.85 -1.49
CA SER A 131 -14.42 -31.52 -0.14
C SER A 131 -13.56 -30.25 -0.17
N LEU A 132 -14.10 -29.16 0.37
CA LEU A 132 -13.41 -27.87 0.50
C LEU A 132 -12.11 -27.97 1.31
N ASP A 133 -11.96 -29.01 2.14
CA ASP A 133 -10.78 -29.27 2.98
C ASP A 133 -9.49 -29.57 2.19
N THR A 134 -9.62 -29.95 0.91
CA THR A 134 -8.49 -30.37 0.08
C THR A 134 -7.67 -29.18 -0.47
N PHE A 135 -8.23 -27.96 -0.49
CA PHE A 135 -7.70 -26.83 -1.28
C PHE A 135 -7.48 -25.54 -0.47
N LYS A 136 -6.77 -25.64 0.66
CA LYS A 136 -6.56 -24.52 1.64
C LYS A 136 -5.95 -23.23 1.08
N ARG A 137 -5.29 -23.28 -0.09
CA ARG A 137 -4.61 -22.12 -0.69
C ARG A 137 -5.30 -21.58 -1.94
N ASP A 138 -6.34 -22.23 -2.43
CA ASP A 138 -7.02 -21.86 -3.67
C ASP A 138 -8.22 -20.95 -3.38
N ILE A 139 -8.65 -20.20 -4.39
CA ILE A 139 -9.91 -19.44 -4.31
C ILE A 139 -11.00 -20.27 -4.97
N ILE A 140 -12.03 -20.58 -4.19
CA ILE A 140 -13.17 -21.39 -4.65
C ILE A 140 -14.38 -20.47 -4.79
N ILE A 141 -14.89 -20.37 -6.01
CA ILE A 141 -16.06 -19.58 -6.37
C ILE A 141 -17.18 -20.54 -6.76
N GLU A 142 -18.27 -20.51 -6.00
CA GLU A 142 -19.43 -21.40 -6.20
C GLU A 142 -20.49 -20.73 -7.08
N THR A 143 -21.29 -21.55 -7.79
CA THR A 143 -22.39 -21.06 -8.63
C THR A 143 -23.37 -20.19 -7.84
N ARG A 144 -23.82 -20.69 -6.68
CA ARG A 144 -24.71 -20.00 -5.75
C ARG A 144 -24.19 -20.20 -4.33
N ASN A 145 -23.99 -19.11 -3.62
CA ASN A 145 -23.70 -19.11 -2.19
C ASN A 145 -24.08 -17.73 -1.63
N SER A 146 -24.67 -17.69 -0.45
CA SER A 146 -24.97 -16.45 0.26
C SER A 146 -23.77 -15.86 0.99
N GLU A 147 -22.67 -16.62 1.12
CA GLU A 147 -21.49 -16.21 1.88
C GLU A 147 -20.40 -15.59 1.02
N LEU A 148 -19.76 -14.55 1.57
CA LEU A 148 -18.58 -13.93 1.00
C LEU A 148 -17.32 -14.60 1.56
N ARG A 149 -16.47 -15.12 0.68
CA ARG A 149 -15.20 -15.75 1.07
C ARG A 149 -14.05 -14.75 1.00
N ARG A 150 -13.19 -14.77 2.01
CA ARG A 150 -11.98 -13.93 2.05
C ARG A 150 -10.92 -14.51 1.12
N ILE A 151 -10.33 -13.66 0.29
CA ILE A 151 -9.12 -13.98 -0.47
C ILE A 151 -7.90 -13.62 0.40
N SER A 152 -6.95 -14.53 0.51
CA SER A 152 -5.67 -14.26 1.16
C SER A 152 -4.83 -13.26 0.37
N SER A 153 -4.25 -12.26 1.04
CA SER A 153 -3.30 -11.31 0.44
C SER A 153 -2.00 -11.97 -0.04
N LEU A 154 -1.77 -13.22 0.33
CA LEU A 154 -0.66 -14.06 -0.14
C LEU A 154 -0.98 -14.84 -1.42
N HIS A 155 -2.23 -14.78 -1.90
CA HIS A 155 -2.62 -15.46 -3.12
C HIS A 155 -2.09 -14.69 -4.34
N PRO A 156 -1.42 -15.33 -5.32
CA PRO A 156 -0.86 -14.63 -6.49
C PRO A 156 -1.91 -13.86 -7.30
N ALA A 157 -3.13 -14.38 -7.43
CA ALA A 157 -4.23 -13.71 -8.12
C ALA A 157 -4.86 -12.53 -7.33
N TYR A 158 -4.44 -12.25 -6.09
CA TYR A 158 -5.10 -11.26 -5.21
C TYR A 158 -5.24 -9.87 -5.86
N MET A 159 -4.16 -9.35 -6.43
CA MET A 159 -4.16 -8.05 -7.10
C MET A 159 -4.84 -8.10 -8.47
N ALA A 160 -4.62 -9.16 -9.24
CA ALA A 160 -5.19 -9.29 -10.59
C ALA A 160 -6.73 -9.40 -10.57
N LEU A 161 -7.30 -10.06 -9.56
CA LEU A 161 -8.76 -10.14 -9.39
C LEU A 161 -9.37 -8.81 -8.94
N GLN A 162 -8.65 -8.02 -8.13
CA GLN A 162 -9.11 -6.71 -7.67
C GLN A 162 -8.95 -5.63 -8.75
N TYR A 163 -7.87 -5.70 -9.53
CA TYR A 163 -7.48 -4.66 -10.50
C TYR A 163 -7.30 -5.22 -11.93
N PRO A 164 -8.34 -5.77 -12.60
CA PRO A 164 -8.19 -6.41 -13.91
C PRO A 164 -7.56 -5.52 -14.99
N LEU A 165 -7.73 -4.20 -14.91
CA LEU A 165 -7.16 -3.25 -15.86
C LEU A 165 -5.65 -3.00 -15.65
N LEU A 166 -5.13 -3.20 -14.44
CA LEU A 166 -3.69 -3.18 -14.17
C LEU A 166 -3.03 -4.53 -14.50
N PHE A 167 -3.84 -5.58 -14.62
CA PHE A 167 -3.42 -6.96 -14.88
C PHE A 167 -4.21 -7.57 -16.05
N PRO A 168 -4.12 -6.99 -17.26
CA PRO A 168 -4.95 -7.40 -18.40
C PRO A 168 -4.72 -8.85 -18.81
N TYR A 169 -3.56 -9.43 -18.50
CA TYR A 169 -3.22 -10.82 -18.81
C TYR A 169 -3.39 -11.76 -17.60
N GLY A 170 -3.95 -11.29 -16.48
CA GLY A 170 -4.12 -12.08 -15.26
C GLY A 170 -2.79 -12.47 -14.62
N GLU A 171 -1.79 -11.60 -14.71
CA GLU A 171 -0.43 -11.84 -14.26
C GLU A 171 -0.41 -12.13 -12.76
N ARG A 172 0.47 -13.07 -12.36
CA ARG A 172 0.63 -13.42 -10.95
C ARG A 172 1.25 -12.25 -10.18
N GLY A 173 0.62 -11.87 -9.08
CA GLY A 173 1.13 -10.95 -8.08
C GLY A 173 2.17 -11.59 -7.17
N PHE A 174 2.34 -11.03 -5.97
CA PHE A 174 3.27 -11.56 -4.97
C PHE A 174 2.93 -13.01 -4.60
N GLN A 175 3.98 -13.81 -4.43
CA GLN A 175 3.90 -15.21 -4.02
C GLN A 175 4.96 -15.49 -2.95
N VAL A 176 4.61 -16.34 -1.97
CA VAL A 176 5.56 -16.81 -0.96
C VAL A 176 6.57 -17.78 -1.56
N GLY A 177 7.84 -17.62 -1.21
CA GLY A 177 8.92 -18.52 -1.66
C GLY A 177 9.61 -18.10 -2.95
N VAL A 178 9.29 -16.93 -3.51
CA VAL A 178 10.01 -16.37 -4.66
C VAL A 178 11.48 -16.13 -4.29
N ALA A 179 12.40 -16.86 -4.92
CA ALA A 179 13.84 -16.74 -4.67
C ALA A 179 14.46 -15.53 -5.40
N TYR A 180 15.57 -15.00 -4.88
CA TYR A 180 16.40 -14.08 -5.66
C TYR A 180 17.06 -14.81 -6.84
N SER A 181 17.28 -14.09 -7.94
CA SER A 181 17.87 -14.63 -9.18
C SER A 181 19.31 -15.12 -9.03
N ASP A 182 20.04 -14.67 -7.99
CA ASP A 182 21.42 -15.08 -7.75
C ASP A 182 21.64 -15.46 -6.28
N THR A 183 21.42 -16.75 -5.98
CA THR A 183 21.64 -17.36 -4.67
C THR A 183 23.04 -17.95 -4.52
N ARG A 184 23.87 -17.97 -5.58
CA ARG A 184 25.16 -18.68 -5.60
C ARG A 184 26.27 -17.95 -4.83
N VAL A 185 26.13 -16.64 -4.59
CA VAL A 185 27.16 -15.79 -3.94
C VAL A 185 26.75 -15.37 -2.52
N ARG A 186 25.66 -15.92 -2.00
CA ARG A 186 25.01 -15.44 -0.79
C ARG A 186 25.49 -16.22 0.43
N GLY A 187 26.03 -15.51 1.44
CA GLY A 187 26.49 -16.12 2.69
C GLY A 187 25.38 -16.89 3.42
N THR A 188 25.75 -17.83 4.28
CA THR A 188 24.87 -18.79 5.02
C THR A 188 23.72 -18.15 5.82
N HIS A 189 23.77 -16.84 6.10
CA HIS A 189 22.73 -16.10 6.82
C HIS A 189 21.98 -15.06 5.98
N SER A 190 22.19 -15.03 4.67
CA SER A 190 21.50 -14.07 3.81
C SER A 190 20.10 -14.53 3.43
N ARG A 191 19.17 -13.58 3.27
CA ARG A 191 17.80 -13.88 2.88
C ARG A 191 17.76 -14.48 1.47
N ALA A 192 17.16 -15.67 1.34
CA ALA A 192 17.04 -16.40 0.09
C ALA A 192 15.81 -16.00 -0.74
N HIS A 193 14.75 -15.53 -0.09
CA HIS A 193 13.47 -15.20 -0.72
C HIS A 193 13.12 -13.71 -0.64
N ILE A 194 12.44 -13.23 -1.68
CA ILE A 194 11.94 -11.86 -1.80
C ILE A 194 10.77 -11.67 -0.82
N THR A 195 10.78 -10.56 -0.09
CA THR A 195 9.65 -10.16 0.75
C THR A 195 8.56 -9.45 -0.07
N MET A 196 7.32 -9.46 0.43
CA MET A 196 6.21 -8.73 -0.21
C MET A 196 6.53 -7.25 -0.42
N GLN A 197 7.23 -6.61 0.52
CA GLN A 197 7.66 -5.22 0.36
C GLN A 197 8.63 -5.07 -0.82
N GLU A 198 9.67 -5.91 -0.90
CA GLU A 198 10.64 -5.85 -1.99
C GLU A 198 9.98 -6.10 -3.35
N TYR A 199 9.03 -7.04 -3.42
CA TYR A 199 8.25 -7.30 -4.61
C TYR A 199 7.49 -6.04 -5.07
N TYR A 200 6.67 -5.43 -4.21
CA TYR A 200 5.90 -4.25 -4.61
C TYR A 200 6.77 -3.01 -4.84
N CYS A 201 7.85 -2.83 -4.07
CA CYS A 201 8.84 -1.78 -4.36
C CYS A 201 9.42 -1.97 -5.77
N TYR A 202 9.78 -3.19 -6.15
CA TYR A 202 10.28 -3.49 -7.50
C TYR A 202 9.21 -3.28 -8.59
N GLN A 203 7.96 -3.67 -8.34
CA GLN A 203 6.86 -3.49 -9.31
C GLN A 203 6.50 -2.01 -9.51
N PHE A 204 6.51 -1.21 -8.45
CA PHE A 204 6.16 0.21 -8.52
C PHE A 204 7.33 1.11 -8.90
N HIS A 205 8.55 0.57 -8.96
CA HIS A 205 9.71 1.34 -9.35
C HIS A 205 9.67 1.73 -10.83
N TYR A 206 9.99 3.00 -11.11
CA TYR A 206 10.22 3.46 -12.47
C TYR A 206 11.47 2.80 -13.05
N LYS A 207 11.36 2.22 -14.24
CA LYS A 207 12.45 1.53 -14.93
C LYS A 207 12.60 2.13 -16.32
N VAL A 208 13.77 2.68 -16.62
CA VAL A 208 14.05 3.33 -17.90
C VAL A 208 13.82 2.36 -19.05
N GLY A 209 13.05 2.78 -20.06
CA GLY A 209 12.74 1.95 -21.24
C GLY A 209 11.78 0.79 -20.99
N GLN A 210 11.17 0.68 -19.80
CA GLN A 210 10.16 -0.35 -19.51
C GLN A 210 8.81 0.30 -19.18
N PRO A 211 7.70 -0.17 -19.79
CA PRO A 211 6.37 0.28 -19.39
C PRO A 211 6.07 -0.17 -17.97
N ASN A 212 5.43 0.69 -17.17
CA ASN A 212 5.01 0.36 -15.82
C ASN A 212 3.54 0.76 -15.60
N PRO A 213 2.59 -0.20 -15.65
CA PRO A 213 1.16 0.06 -15.42
C PRO A 213 0.87 0.74 -14.07
N PHE A 214 1.67 0.50 -13.04
CA PHE A 214 1.50 1.15 -11.72
C PHE A 214 1.88 2.64 -11.71
N LEU A 215 2.39 3.17 -12.81
CA LEU A 215 2.70 4.59 -12.98
C LEU A 215 1.77 5.25 -14.02
N SER A 216 0.93 4.48 -14.72
CA SER A 216 0.20 4.97 -15.91
C SER A 216 -1.31 5.13 -15.71
N TYR A 217 -1.91 4.58 -14.65
CA TYR A 217 -3.38 4.58 -14.45
C TYR A 217 -3.87 5.56 -13.38
N GLY A 218 -3.04 6.54 -12.99
CA GLY A 218 -3.42 7.61 -12.06
C GLY A 218 -4.00 7.11 -10.74
N THR A 219 -5.24 7.50 -10.43
CA THR A 219 -5.92 7.16 -9.17
C THR A 219 -6.08 5.64 -8.97
N LEU A 220 -6.28 4.87 -10.04
CA LEU A 220 -6.35 3.40 -9.95
C LEU A 220 -4.99 2.81 -9.49
N SER A 221 -3.89 3.32 -10.04
CA SER A 221 -2.55 2.94 -9.59
C SER A 221 -2.30 3.32 -8.14
N ASN A 222 -2.80 4.48 -7.69
CA ASN A 222 -2.69 4.92 -6.30
C ASN A 222 -3.45 3.98 -5.36
N GLN A 223 -4.67 3.57 -5.73
CA GLN A 223 -5.44 2.61 -4.94
C GLN A 223 -4.70 1.27 -4.81
N ALA A 224 -4.16 0.75 -5.90
CA ALA A 224 -3.37 -0.48 -5.88
C ALA A 224 -2.10 -0.36 -5.01
N LYS A 225 -1.44 0.81 -5.00
CA LYS A 225 -0.29 1.07 -4.11
C LYS A 225 -0.69 1.08 -2.62
N VAL A 226 -1.84 1.68 -2.28
CA VAL A 226 -2.38 1.70 -0.91
C VAL A 226 -2.76 0.29 -0.46
N ASP A 227 -3.45 -0.47 -1.30
CA ASP A 227 -3.81 -1.85 -0.99
C ASP A 227 -2.58 -2.75 -0.82
N ALA A 228 -1.57 -2.59 -1.67
CA ALA A 228 -0.30 -3.29 -1.52
C ALA A 228 0.37 -2.96 -0.17
N ARG A 229 0.36 -1.68 0.24
CA ARG A 229 0.89 -1.27 1.53
C ARG A 229 0.09 -1.88 2.70
N ALA A 230 -1.24 -1.87 2.62
CA ALA A 230 -2.09 -2.49 3.63
C ALA A 230 -1.83 -4.00 3.75
N CYS A 231 -1.63 -4.70 2.62
CA CYS A 231 -1.25 -6.11 2.61
C CYS A 231 0.11 -6.35 3.30
N ILE A 232 1.10 -5.50 3.05
CA ILE A 232 2.43 -5.60 3.69
C ILE A 232 2.30 -5.41 5.21
N ASP A 233 1.56 -4.39 5.64
CA ASP A 233 1.39 -4.09 7.07
C ASP A 233 0.58 -5.18 7.77
N GLU A 234 -0.47 -5.70 7.13
CA GLU A 234 -1.21 -6.86 7.62
C GLU A 234 -0.29 -8.07 7.81
N ASN A 235 0.52 -8.43 6.81
CA ASN A 235 1.43 -9.57 6.92
C ASN A 235 2.44 -9.42 8.07
N ARG A 236 2.94 -8.20 8.28
CA ARG A 236 3.84 -7.89 9.41
C ARG A 236 3.14 -8.00 10.76
N LEU A 237 1.92 -7.46 10.87
CA LEU A 237 1.13 -7.54 12.09
C LEU A 237 0.74 -8.99 12.39
N MET A 238 0.33 -9.77 11.39
CA MET A 238 0.07 -11.20 11.53
C MET A 238 1.30 -11.98 12.00
N TYR A 239 2.49 -11.65 11.51
CA TYR A 239 3.73 -12.24 12.03
C TYR A 239 3.94 -11.91 13.51
N ILE A 240 3.76 -10.64 13.90
CA ILE A 240 3.89 -10.20 15.29
C ILE A 240 2.86 -10.91 16.18
N LEU A 241 1.62 -11.03 15.72
CA LEU A 241 0.52 -11.73 16.41
C LEU A 241 0.87 -13.20 16.66
N ASN A 242 1.36 -13.90 15.63
CA ASN A 242 1.60 -15.33 15.66
C ASN A 242 2.92 -15.74 16.33
N ASN A 243 3.82 -14.78 16.60
CA ASN A 243 5.15 -15.05 17.17
C ASN A 243 5.43 -14.21 18.43
N GLN A 244 4.39 -13.76 19.14
CA GLN A 244 4.54 -12.97 20.39
C GLN A 244 5.45 -13.64 21.43
N ASP A 245 5.39 -14.97 21.52
CA ASP A 245 6.17 -15.82 22.41
C ASP A 245 7.67 -15.86 22.05
N LYS A 246 8.01 -15.72 20.76
CA LYS A 246 9.39 -15.78 20.25
C LYS A 246 10.04 -14.42 20.16
N LEU A 247 9.24 -13.37 20.01
CA LEU A 247 9.74 -12.01 20.06
C LEU A 247 10.25 -11.78 21.48
N ARG A 248 11.51 -11.33 21.60
CA ARG A 248 12.04 -10.77 22.85
C ARG A 248 11.30 -9.47 23.13
N ILE A 249 10.04 -9.60 23.55
CA ILE A 249 9.31 -8.52 24.17
C ILE A 249 9.98 -8.41 25.52
N GLU A 250 10.81 -7.38 25.69
CA GLU A 250 11.37 -7.04 27.00
C GLU A 250 10.27 -7.19 28.04
N ASN A 251 10.52 -8.11 28.97
CA ASN A 251 9.55 -8.61 29.92
C ASN A 251 8.75 -7.45 30.51
N LEU A 252 7.43 -7.47 30.30
CA LEU A 252 6.44 -6.89 31.21
C LEU A 252 6.58 -5.39 31.55
N GLN A 253 6.49 -4.53 30.55
CA GLN A 253 5.79 -3.23 30.71
C GLN A 253 4.31 -3.31 30.32
N GLY A 254 3.85 -4.50 29.91
CA GLY A 254 2.42 -4.79 29.68
C GLY A 254 1.58 -4.67 30.94
N ILE A 255 2.14 -4.91 32.14
CA ILE A 255 1.45 -4.69 33.41
C ILE A 255 1.34 -3.19 33.70
N SER A 256 2.41 -2.42 33.50
CA SER A 256 2.43 -0.96 33.70
C SER A 256 1.47 -0.22 32.75
N ASP A 257 1.36 -0.66 31.50
CA ASP A 257 0.44 -0.09 30.49
C ASP A 257 -1.06 -0.40 30.80
N VAL A 258 -1.34 -1.43 31.60
CA VAL A 258 -2.70 -1.85 31.99
C VAL A 258 -3.13 -1.20 33.30
N VAL A 259 -2.21 -1.08 34.27
CA VAL A 259 -2.42 -0.31 35.50
C VAL A 259 -2.67 1.18 35.19
N SER A 260 -1.95 1.74 34.22
CA SER A 260 -2.16 3.13 33.75
C SER A 260 -3.50 3.34 33.03
N LYS A 261 -4.20 2.27 32.61
CA LYS A 261 -5.56 2.33 32.04
C LYS A 261 -6.68 2.12 33.07
N GLY A 262 -6.36 1.83 34.33
CA GLY A 262 -7.36 1.64 35.39
C GLY A 262 -8.15 0.34 35.32
N CYS A 263 -7.69 -0.65 34.56
CA CYS A 263 -8.34 -1.97 34.50
C CYS A 263 -8.07 -2.75 35.81
N ILE A 264 -9.13 -3.01 36.57
CA ILE A 264 -9.07 -3.67 37.90
C ILE A 264 -9.45 -5.15 37.84
N ASN A 265 -10.10 -5.59 36.74
CA ASN A 265 -10.63 -6.95 36.59
C ASN A 265 -9.81 -7.80 35.61
N GLY A 266 -9.43 -9.00 36.06
CA GLY A 266 -8.64 -9.98 35.29
C GLY A 266 -9.39 -10.62 34.11
N ASP A 267 -10.73 -10.49 34.05
CA ASP A 267 -11.54 -11.12 33.00
C ASP A 267 -11.61 -10.29 31.70
N GLU A 268 -11.24 -9.00 31.74
CA GLU A 268 -11.02 -8.18 30.55
C GLU A 268 -9.65 -8.45 29.90
N MET A 269 -8.86 -9.39 30.46
CA MET A 269 -7.55 -9.79 29.94
C MET A 269 -7.67 -10.63 28.67
N GLY A 270 -8.07 -10.00 27.57
CA GLY A 270 -7.61 -10.46 26.26
C GLY A 270 -6.08 -10.44 26.24
N LYS A 271 -5.45 -11.45 25.62
CA LYS A 271 -3.98 -11.44 25.40
C LYS A 271 -3.60 -10.13 24.71
N THR A 272 -3.00 -9.20 25.46
CA THR A 272 -2.63 -7.89 24.94
C THR A 272 -1.47 -8.08 23.97
N ILE A 273 -1.72 -7.86 22.68
CA ILE A 273 -0.68 -7.91 21.66
C ILE A 273 0.10 -6.61 21.73
N VAL A 274 1.40 -6.73 21.98
CA VAL A 274 2.29 -5.59 22.13
C VAL A 274 3.11 -5.41 20.86
N LEU A 275 3.02 -4.22 20.25
CA LEU A 275 3.88 -3.84 19.14
C LEU A 275 5.23 -3.35 19.69
N SER A 276 6.32 -3.88 19.15
CA SER A 276 7.69 -3.45 19.47
C SER A 276 7.94 -1.99 19.06
N ALA A 277 8.93 -1.33 19.70
CA ALA A 277 9.43 -0.01 19.28
C ALA A 277 9.98 -0.01 17.84
N SER A 278 10.34 -1.18 17.29
CA SER A 278 10.74 -1.32 15.88
C SER A 278 9.58 -1.18 14.89
N HIS A 279 8.33 -1.18 15.35
CA HIS A 279 7.16 -0.96 14.50
C HIS A 279 6.92 0.54 14.29
N ILE A 280 7.43 1.07 13.18
CA ILE A 280 7.34 2.49 12.79
C ILE A 280 5.90 2.99 12.88
N GLY A 281 5.70 4.15 13.52
CA GLY A 281 4.39 4.79 13.71
C GLY A 281 3.56 4.22 14.88
N GLY A 282 4.00 3.13 15.50
CA GLY A 282 3.38 2.60 16.73
C GLY A 282 3.68 3.47 17.95
N ARG A 283 2.84 3.35 19.01
CA ARG A 283 3.03 4.12 20.26
C ARG A 283 4.44 3.98 20.83
N ARG A 284 5.00 2.76 20.87
CA ARG A 284 6.34 2.52 21.42
C ARG A 284 7.46 3.10 20.56
N TYR A 285 7.31 3.06 19.23
CA TYR A 285 8.24 3.75 18.32
C TYR A 285 8.30 5.25 18.63
N MET A 286 7.13 5.86 18.85
CA MET A 286 7.02 7.28 19.16
C MET A 286 7.62 7.63 20.52
N ILE A 287 7.33 6.83 21.54
CA ILE A 287 7.89 7.00 22.90
C ILE A 287 9.40 6.80 22.88
N GLN A 288 9.91 5.79 22.17
CA GLN A 288 11.35 5.55 22.06
C GLN A 288 12.06 6.74 21.41
N ASN A 289 11.56 7.22 20.27
CA ASN A 289 12.14 8.40 19.61
C ASN A 289 12.12 9.65 20.50
N TYR A 290 11.07 9.82 21.30
CA TYR A 290 11.00 10.89 22.29
C TYR A 290 12.07 10.72 23.37
N HIS A 291 12.22 9.53 23.94
CA HIS A 291 13.26 9.24 24.93
C HIS A 291 14.66 9.45 24.36
N ASP A 292 14.93 9.00 23.13
CA ASP A 292 16.21 9.22 22.45
C ASP A 292 16.48 10.71 22.26
N SER A 293 15.46 11.49 21.89
CA SER A 293 15.57 12.95 21.75
C SER A 293 15.88 13.63 23.09
N ILE A 294 15.20 13.25 24.17
CA ILE A 294 15.44 13.79 25.52
C ILE A 294 16.84 13.39 26.04
N ALA A 295 17.29 12.17 25.75
CA ALA A 295 18.64 11.72 26.12
C ALA A 295 19.71 12.59 25.45
N ILE A 296 19.53 12.94 24.17
CA ILE A 296 20.40 13.88 23.47
C ILE A 296 20.35 15.26 24.10
N CYS A 297 19.14 15.79 24.39
CA CYS A 297 18.99 17.10 25.03
C CYS A 297 19.67 17.18 26.40
N ARG A 298 19.66 16.07 27.17
CA ARG A 298 20.30 16.03 28.49
C ARG A 298 21.83 16.21 28.41
N VAL A 299 22.46 15.76 27.33
CA VAL A 299 23.91 15.85 27.12
C VAL A 299 24.30 17.16 26.44
N HIS A 300 23.49 17.60 25.46
CA HIS A 300 23.86 18.70 24.55
C HIS A 300 23.10 20.01 24.78
N GLY A 301 22.13 20.05 25.70
CA GLY A 301 21.26 21.21 25.91
C GLY A 301 20.01 21.17 25.02
N PRO A 302 19.21 22.25 24.93
CA PRO A 302 18.09 22.34 23.98
C PRO A 302 18.58 22.46 22.53
N PRO A 303 17.76 22.07 21.52
CA PRO A 303 18.15 22.17 20.12
C PRO A 303 18.19 23.64 19.67
N ASP A 304 19.21 24.00 18.89
CA ASP A 304 19.36 25.35 18.34
C ASP A 304 18.39 25.62 17.18
N PHE A 305 17.99 24.55 16.47
CA PHE A 305 17.08 24.65 15.33
C PHE A 305 15.87 23.74 15.50
N PHE A 306 14.71 24.31 15.23
CA PHE A 306 13.47 23.57 15.01
C PHE A 306 13.01 23.83 13.57
N VAL A 307 13.28 22.87 12.69
CA VAL A 307 13.03 23.02 11.24
C VAL A 307 11.80 22.23 10.84
N THR A 308 10.86 22.94 10.22
CA THR A 308 9.76 22.35 9.46
C THR A 308 10.09 22.42 7.97
N PHE A 309 10.26 21.26 7.34
CA PHE A 309 10.48 21.17 5.89
C PHE A 309 9.17 20.75 5.20
N THR A 310 8.72 21.54 4.22
CA THR A 310 7.49 21.30 3.46
C THR A 310 7.76 21.19 1.97
N CYS A 311 7.06 20.27 1.30
CA CYS A 311 7.18 20.13 -0.15
C CYS A 311 6.50 21.29 -0.87
N ASN A 312 7.10 21.74 -1.98
CA ASN A 312 6.46 22.70 -2.87
C ASN A 312 6.06 22.00 -4.17
N ALA A 313 4.76 21.98 -4.50
CA ALA A 313 4.26 21.40 -5.74
C ALA A 313 4.82 22.07 -7.01
N LYS A 314 5.31 23.30 -6.88
CA LYS A 314 5.82 24.13 -7.99
C LYS A 314 7.33 23.98 -8.21
N TRP A 315 8.02 23.09 -7.48
CA TRP A 315 9.42 22.80 -7.78
C TRP A 315 9.58 22.33 -9.22
N LEU A 316 10.56 22.87 -9.95
CA LEU A 316 10.77 22.61 -11.37
C LEU A 316 10.95 21.12 -11.62
N GLU A 317 11.65 20.41 -10.73
CA GLU A 317 11.85 18.96 -10.83
C GLU A 317 10.53 18.17 -10.77
N ILE A 318 9.52 18.68 -10.05
CA ILE A 318 8.17 18.09 -10.01
C ILE A 318 7.40 18.45 -11.28
N VAL A 319 7.41 19.73 -11.68
CA VAL A 319 6.70 20.21 -12.87
C VAL A 319 7.22 19.52 -14.12
N ASP A 320 8.53 19.48 -14.31
CA ASP A 320 9.19 18.82 -15.45
C ASP A 320 8.90 17.32 -15.42
N GLY A 321 9.01 16.66 -14.26
CA GLY A 321 8.70 15.24 -14.12
C GLY A 321 7.26 14.88 -14.51
N LEU A 322 6.30 15.76 -14.22
CA LEU A 322 4.88 15.59 -14.54
C LEU A 322 4.54 15.98 -15.99
N GLN A 323 5.22 16.97 -16.57
CA GLN A 323 5.00 17.37 -17.96
C GLN A 323 5.38 16.25 -18.94
N HIS A 324 6.46 15.52 -18.66
CA HIS A 324 6.86 14.38 -19.47
C HIS A 324 5.83 13.23 -19.45
N SER A 325 5.00 13.14 -18.40
CA SER A 325 3.96 12.11 -18.27
C SER A 325 2.54 12.61 -18.60
N GLY A 326 2.32 13.92 -18.70
CA GLY A 326 0.99 14.53 -18.88
C GLY A 326 0.05 14.38 -17.66
N GLN A 327 0.59 14.04 -16.49
CA GLN A 327 -0.17 13.72 -15.28
C GLN A 327 -0.22 14.89 -14.29
N LYS A 328 -1.21 14.90 -13.38
CA LYS A 328 -1.22 15.82 -12.23
C LYS A 328 -0.40 15.24 -11.08
N SER A 329 0.02 16.09 -10.14
CA SER A 329 0.73 15.65 -8.93
C SER A 329 -0.07 14.64 -8.09
N SER A 330 -1.40 14.68 -8.17
CA SER A 330 -2.30 13.70 -7.54
C SER A 330 -2.24 12.31 -8.18
N ASP A 331 -1.92 12.26 -9.47
CA ASP A 331 -1.96 11.04 -10.28
C ASP A 331 -0.62 10.30 -10.20
N ALA A 332 0.47 11.03 -9.99
CA ALA A 332 1.82 10.50 -9.79
C ALA A 332 2.46 11.06 -8.49
N PRO A 333 1.93 10.69 -7.31
CA PRO A 333 2.42 11.21 -6.03
C PRO A 333 3.85 10.76 -5.71
N ASP A 334 4.36 9.72 -6.35
CA ASP A 334 5.74 9.27 -6.19
C ASP A 334 6.77 10.30 -6.69
N ILE A 335 6.44 11.11 -7.70
CA ILE A 335 7.34 12.18 -8.17
C ILE A 335 7.54 13.25 -7.08
N PRO A 336 6.49 13.90 -6.53
CA PRO A 336 6.63 14.81 -5.40
C PRO A 336 7.33 14.19 -4.19
N VAL A 337 7.03 12.93 -3.84
CA VAL A 337 7.69 12.23 -2.71
C VAL A 337 9.19 12.13 -2.93
N ARG A 338 9.61 11.74 -4.14
CA ARG A 338 11.03 11.57 -4.48
C ARG A 338 11.77 12.90 -4.51
N VAL A 339 11.18 13.94 -5.12
CA VAL A 339 11.78 15.28 -5.12
C VAL A 339 11.87 15.82 -3.71
N PHE A 340 10.83 15.68 -2.89
CA PHE A 340 10.88 16.04 -1.48
C PHE A 340 12.00 15.33 -0.74
N HIS A 341 12.16 14.01 -0.94
CA HIS A 341 13.23 13.27 -0.31
C HIS A 341 14.62 13.74 -0.75
N MET A 342 14.83 13.99 -2.05
CA MET A 342 16.11 14.53 -2.55
C MET A 342 16.43 15.91 -1.96
N LYS A 343 15.44 16.81 -1.92
CA LYS A 343 15.58 18.14 -1.32
C LYS A 343 15.80 18.09 0.20
N LEU A 344 15.17 17.13 0.87
CA LEU A 344 15.39 16.89 2.29
C LEU A 344 16.82 16.40 2.56
N GLU A 345 17.33 15.46 1.75
CA GLU A 345 18.73 15.00 1.86
C GLU A 345 19.73 16.13 1.60
N GLU A 346 19.46 17.00 0.60
CA GLU A 346 20.27 18.20 0.34
C GLU A 346 20.32 19.12 1.58
N LEU A 347 19.16 19.40 2.19
CA LEU A 347 19.08 20.17 3.44
C LEU A 347 19.86 19.49 4.59
N LEU A 348 19.72 18.17 4.75
CA LEU A 348 20.44 17.43 5.78
C LEU A 348 21.95 17.46 5.56
N GLN A 349 22.41 17.39 4.32
CA GLN A 349 23.82 17.52 3.96
C GLN A 349 24.35 18.92 4.26
N ASP A 350 23.60 19.98 3.93
CA ASP A 350 23.98 21.35 4.25
C ASP A 350 24.09 21.60 5.75
N ILE A 351 23.17 21.03 6.55
CA ILE A 351 23.22 21.16 8.00
C ILE A 351 24.34 20.34 8.62
N LYS A 352 24.54 19.09 8.16
CA LYS A 352 25.57 18.18 8.71
C LYS A 352 26.97 18.47 8.18
N GLY A 353 27.10 19.12 7.03
CA GLY A 353 28.35 19.35 6.32
C GLY A 353 29.31 20.31 7.01
N GLY A 354 28.88 21.01 8.06
CA GLY A 354 29.73 21.83 8.91
C GLY A 354 30.22 23.15 8.32
N SER A 355 29.96 23.39 7.03
CA SER A 355 30.37 24.61 6.33
C SER A 355 29.48 25.82 6.63
N ILE A 356 28.18 25.60 6.84
CA ILE A 356 27.19 26.68 7.06
C ILE A 356 26.95 26.90 8.56
N PHE A 357 26.83 25.83 9.34
CA PHE A 357 26.42 25.88 10.76
C PHE A 357 27.51 25.42 11.74
N GLY A 358 28.73 25.16 11.26
CA GLY A 358 29.78 24.53 12.07
C GLY A 358 29.53 23.03 12.30
N PRO A 359 30.48 22.31 12.90
CA PRO A 359 30.40 20.85 13.01
C PRO A 359 29.23 20.40 13.88
N CYS A 360 28.45 19.44 13.37
CA CYS A 360 27.31 18.84 14.06
C CYS A 360 27.78 17.93 15.21
N LYS A 361 27.40 18.25 16.45
CA LYS A 361 27.78 17.46 17.63
C LYS A 361 26.84 16.28 17.88
N ALA A 362 25.55 16.49 17.68
CA ALA A 362 24.50 15.49 17.83
C ALA A 362 23.28 15.88 16.99
N GLY A 363 22.50 14.88 16.59
CA GLY A 363 21.23 15.11 15.90
C GLY A 363 20.32 13.89 16.03
N ALA A 364 19.05 14.14 16.34
CA ALA A 364 18.01 13.13 16.26
C ALA A 364 17.29 13.28 14.92
N ASN A 365 17.44 12.31 14.03
CA ASN A 365 16.56 12.21 12.87
C ASN A 365 15.25 11.56 13.32
N THR A 366 14.34 12.32 13.94
CA THR A 366 13.02 11.77 14.28
C THR A 366 12.17 11.69 13.02
N PHE A 367 12.21 10.54 12.35
CA PHE A 367 11.40 10.27 11.16
C PHE A 367 9.93 10.09 11.56
N TYR A 368 9.17 11.17 11.46
CA TYR A 368 7.73 11.08 11.26
C TYR A 368 7.48 10.84 9.77
N TYR A 369 7.63 9.60 9.31
CA TYR A 369 6.88 9.19 8.13
C TYR A 369 5.41 9.11 8.55
N VAL A 370 4.71 10.24 8.56
CA VAL A 370 3.28 10.17 8.31
C VAL A 370 3.18 9.80 6.84
N PHE A 371 3.21 8.50 6.56
CA PHE A 371 2.78 7.94 5.27
C PHE A 371 1.26 8.09 5.20
N MET A 372 0.78 9.33 5.26
CA MET A 372 -0.48 9.66 4.65
C MET A 372 -0.16 9.92 3.19
N MET A 373 -0.85 9.20 2.31
CA MET A 373 -1.29 9.82 1.08
C MET A 373 -2.15 11.04 1.45
N LYS A 374 -1.49 12.15 1.83
CA LYS A 374 -2.08 13.48 1.84
C LYS A 374 -2.35 13.81 0.37
N LEU A 375 -3.46 13.35 -0.15
CA LEU A 375 -4.16 13.96 -1.28
C LEU A 375 -4.73 15.30 -0.79
N PHE A 376 -3.83 16.23 -0.42
CA PHE A 376 -4.16 17.61 -0.11
C PHE A 376 -4.11 18.38 -1.43
N ASN A 377 -5.28 18.79 -1.91
CA ASN A 377 -5.41 19.79 -2.97
C ASN A 377 -5.20 21.23 -2.45
N ILE A 378 -4.53 21.37 -1.30
CA ILE A 378 -3.91 22.61 -0.83
C ILE A 378 -2.49 22.23 -0.41
N ALA A 379 -1.53 22.54 -1.28
CA ALA A 379 -0.08 22.41 -1.09
C ALA A 379 0.41 21.07 -0.53
N ASN A 380 1.08 20.27 -1.37
CA ASN A 380 1.93 19.13 -1.02
C ASN A 380 2.65 19.31 0.33
N LEU A 381 2.09 18.86 1.45
CA LEU A 381 2.71 19.05 2.76
C LEU A 381 3.23 17.71 3.29
N PHE A 382 4.34 17.25 2.73
CA PHE A 382 5.27 16.36 3.45
C PHE A 382 5.90 17.20 4.55
N GLN A 383 5.68 16.86 5.82
CA GLN A 383 6.21 17.64 6.93
C GLN A 383 7.26 16.80 7.64
N PHE A 384 8.49 17.29 7.63
CA PHE A 384 9.60 16.71 8.36
C PHE A 384 10.02 17.65 9.49
N LEU A 385 10.26 17.07 10.66
CA LEU A 385 10.67 17.79 11.86
C LEU A 385 12.10 17.40 12.18
N ILE A 386 13.01 18.39 12.21
CA ILE A 386 14.42 18.15 12.54
C ILE A 386 14.86 19.04 13.69
N SER A 387 15.61 18.45 14.62
CA SER A 387 16.26 19.13 15.73
C SER A 387 17.78 18.91 15.67
N PHE A 388 18.55 20.00 15.66
CA PHE A 388 20.02 20.00 15.55
C PHE A 388 20.68 20.76 16.70
N PHE A 389 21.94 20.41 17.00
CA PHE A 389 22.75 20.98 18.09
C PHE A 389 24.17 21.40 17.61
N PRO A 390 24.36 22.58 17.01
CA PRO A 390 25.68 23.19 16.73
C PRO A 390 26.38 23.88 17.92
N LEU A 391 27.59 24.42 17.69
CA LEU A 391 28.45 25.07 18.70
C LEU A 391 27.99 26.51 19.07
N PRO A 392 28.30 27.00 20.30
CA PRO A 392 27.87 28.33 20.79
C PRO A 392 28.49 29.56 20.08
N HIS A 393 29.32 29.39 19.05
CA HIS A 393 30.18 30.48 18.54
C HIS A 393 30.09 30.77 17.04
N SER A 394 29.04 30.31 16.36
CA SER A 394 28.79 30.71 14.97
C SER A 394 27.29 30.88 14.71
N LEU A 395 26.73 32.02 15.12
CA LEU A 395 25.50 32.52 14.53
C LEU A 395 25.73 32.68 13.01
N PRO A 396 24.89 32.10 12.14
CA PRO A 396 25.02 32.31 10.71
C PRO A 396 24.76 33.78 10.40
N THR A 397 25.61 34.40 9.58
CA THR A 397 25.30 35.69 8.96
C THR A 397 24.04 35.56 8.09
N ILE A 398 23.29 36.65 7.90
CA ILE A 398 22.08 36.74 7.06
C ILE A 398 22.27 36.08 5.67
N ALA A 399 23.50 36.08 5.14
CA ALA A 399 23.89 35.41 3.91
C ALA A 399 23.72 33.87 3.92
N ALA A 400 23.98 33.19 5.04
CA ALA A 400 23.77 31.75 5.20
C ALA A 400 22.27 31.39 5.18
N TYR A 401 21.44 32.21 5.82
CA TYR A 401 19.98 32.12 5.74
C TYR A 401 19.48 32.31 4.31
N CYS A 402 19.98 33.32 3.59
CA CYS A 402 19.61 33.55 2.19
C CYS A 402 20.02 32.41 1.24
N LYS A 403 21.08 31.65 1.55
CA LYS A 403 21.52 30.51 0.73
C LYS A 403 20.54 29.32 0.83
N ILE A 404 20.01 29.05 2.02
CA ILE A 404 19.01 27.98 2.26
C ILE A 404 17.61 28.42 1.79
N LEU A 405 17.25 29.69 2.00
CA LEU A 405 15.92 30.23 1.64
C LEU A 405 15.73 30.46 0.14
N ARG A 406 16.78 30.46 -0.68
CA ARG A 406 16.67 30.84 -2.10
C ARG A 406 15.83 29.89 -2.96
N ASN A 407 15.57 28.65 -2.51
CA ASN A 407 14.77 27.67 -3.27
C ASN A 407 13.83 26.78 -2.43
N MET A 408 13.79 26.95 -1.10
CA MET A 408 13.05 26.07 -0.19
C MET A 408 12.01 26.84 0.61
N SER A 409 10.74 26.40 0.54
CA SER A 409 9.67 26.84 1.45
C SER A 409 9.93 26.28 2.86
N LEU A 410 10.87 26.91 3.56
CA LEU A 410 11.25 26.62 4.95
C LEU A 410 10.49 27.53 5.90
N PHE A 411 9.95 26.96 6.98
CA PHE A 411 9.70 27.70 8.21
C PHE A 411 10.74 27.24 9.24
N MET A 412 11.73 28.09 9.49
CA MET A 412 12.69 27.89 10.57
C MET A 412 12.23 28.74 11.75
N VAL A 413 11.85 28.07 12.84
CA VAL A 413 11.58 28.75 14.10
C VAL A 413 12.87 28.68 14.91
N LEU A 414 13.51 29.83 15.11
CA LEU A 414 14.54 29.96 16.13
C LEU A 414 13.82 29.80 17.48
N PRO A 415 14.25 28.86 18.34
CA PRO A 415 13.73 28.81 19.70
C PRO A 415 14.25 30.06 20.43
N TYR A 416 13.38 31.06 20.58
CA TYR A 416 13.50 31.95 21.72
C TYR A 416 13.00 31.16 22.92
N PHE A 417 13.91 30.61 23.73
CA PHE A 417 13.84 30.53 25.19
C PHE A 417 15.19 30.16 25.77
#